data_AF-A0A940NE14-F1
#
_entry.id   AF-A0A940NE14-F1
#
_cell.length_a   1.000
_cell.length_b   1.000
_cell.length_c   1.000
_cell.angle_alpha   90.00
_cell.angle_beta   90.00
_cell.angle_gamma   90.00
#
_symmetry.space_group_name_H-M   'P 1'
#
loop_
_entity.id
_entity.type
_entity.pdbx_description
1 polymer ?
#
loop_
_entity_poly.entity_id
_entity_poly.type
_entity_poly.pdbx_seq_one_letter_code
_entity_poly.pdbx_strand_id
1 'polypeptide(L)' 'MKLKKLKAKVRDFKTYGAILTALSSFFYIGTLLPKDGVTSQKVEMMEIIVFALLIAAFGFFMLSNHFNRKLQNEEQF' A
#
# COMPACT_ATOMS: atom_id res chain seq x y z
N MET A 1 5.63 -17.31 22.20
CA MET A 1 5.95 -15.86 22.07
C MET A 1 6.33 -15.44 20.63
N LYS A 2 7.09 -16.25 19.88
CA LYS A 2 7.56 -15.93 18.50
C LYS A 2 6.44 -15.80 17.46
N LEU A 3 5.47 -16.73 17.46
CA LEU A 3 4.34 -16.75 16.51
C LEU A 3 3.46 -15.49 16.60
N LYS A 4 3.15 -15.04 17.82
CA LYS A 4 2.38 -13.80 18.06
C LYS A 4 3.08 -12.57 17.49
N LYS A 5 4.42 -12.49 17.61
CA LYS A 5 5.22 -11.41 16.99
C LYS A 5 5.19 -11.50 15.46
N LEU A 6 5.23 -12.70 14.89
CA LEU A 6 5.19 -12.90 13.44
C LEU A 6 3.81 -12.53 12.85
N LYS A 7 2.72 -12.93 13.51
CA LYS A 7 1.36 -12.49 13.16
C LYS A 7 1.19 -10.97 13.23
N ALA A 8 1.73 -10.33 14.27
CA ALA A 8 1.71 -8.87 14.37
C ALA A 8 2.42 -8.21 13.18
N LYS A 9 3.60 -8.70 12.80
CA LYS A 9 4.35 -8.19 11.64
C LYS A 9 3.61 -8.35 10.31
N VAL A 10 2.90 -9.48 10.12
CA VAL A 10 2.06 -9.70 8.93
C VAL A 10 0.89 -8.71 8.87
N ARG A 11 0.29 -8.41 10.03
CA ARG A 11 -0.75 -7.39 10.15
C ARG A 11 -0.19 -6.01 9.83
N ASP A 12 1.02 -5.68 10.26
CA ASP A 12 1.65 -4.39 9.97
C ASP A 12 1.84 -4.18 8.47
N PHE A 13 2.26 -5.22 7.72
CA PHE A 13 2.32 -5.15 6.25
C PHE A 13 0.95 -4.84 5.62
N LYS A 14 -0.13 -5.46 6.12
CA LYS A 14 -1.49 -5.16 5.65
C LYS A 14 -1.87 -3.70 5.93
N THR A 15 -1.51 -3.18 7.11
CA THR A 15 -1.75 -1.79 7.50
C THR A 15 -0.97 -0.83 6.60
N TYR A 16 0.31 -1.09 6.31
CA TYR A 16 1.10 -0.27 5.40
C TYR A 16 0.55 -0.25 3.98
N GLY A 17 0.09 -1.41 3.48
CA GLY A 17 -0.63 -1.48 2.21
C GLY A 17 -1.85 -0.56 2.19
N ALA A 18 -2.70 -0.64 3.22
CA ALA A 18 -3.90 0.19 3.33
C ALA A 18 -3.60 1.69 3.41
N ILE A 19 -2.58 2.09 4.19
CA ILE A 19 -2.15 3.49 4.30
C ILE A 19 -1.67 4.03 2.95
N LEU A 20 -0.85 3.27 2.22
CA LEU A 20 -0.37 3.68 0.90
C LEU A 20 -1.50 3.76 -0.13
N THR A 21 -2.49 2.85 -0.07
CA THR A 21 -3.69 2.95 -0.90
C THR A 21 -4.50 4.20 -0.58
N ALA A 22 -4.67 4.55 0.70
CA ALA A 22 -5.36 5.78 1.08
C ALA A 22 -4.60 7.03 0.61
N LEU A 23 -3.29 7.09 0.82
CA LEU A 23 -2.43 8.20 0.38
C LEU A 23 -2.47 8.39 -1.14
N SER A 24 -2.32 7.30 -1.90
CA SER A 24 -2.40 7.34 -3.37
C SER A 24 -3.78 7.82 -3.85
N SER A 25 -4.86 7.40 -3.19
CA SER A 25 -6.22 7.86 -3.49
C SER A 25 -6.35 9.37 -3.25
N PHE A 26 -5.87 9.89 -2.13
CA PHE A 26 -5.89 11.33 -1.85
C PHE A 26 -5.03 12.13 -2.84
N PHE A 27 -3.86 11.60 -3.20
CA PHE A 27 -2.98 12.25 -4.16
C PHE A 27 -3.61 12.33 -5.55
N TYR A 28 -4.26 11.25 -6.00
CA TYR A 28 -5.00 11.22 -7.25
C TYR A 28 -6.21 12.16 -7.24
N ILE A 29 -7.00 12.18 -6.17
CA ILE A 29 -8.09 13.17 -6.03
C ILE A 29 -7.52 14.60 -6.12
N GLY A 30 -6.33 14.83 -5.53
CA GLY A 30 -5.62 16.08 -5.59
C GLY A 30 -5.21 16.53 -7.01
N THR A 31 -5.06 15.62 -7.97
CA THR A 31 -4.78 15.97 -9.38
C THR A 31 -6.03 16.34 -10.16
N LEU A 32 -7.20 15.84 -9.76
CA LEU A 32 -8.50 16.13 -10.39
C LEU A 32 -9.06 17.50 -10.02
N LEU A 33 -8.58 18.10 -8.92
CA LEU A 33 -9.02 19.43 -8.50
C LEU A 33 -8.57 20.50 -9.50
N PRO A 34 -9.48 21.34 -10.01
CA PRO A 34 -9.11 22.44 -10.91
C PRO A 34 -8.20 23.40 -10.17
N LYS A 35 -7.00 23.61 -10.69
CA LYS A 35 -5.98 24.47 -10.09
C LYS A 35 -5.40 25.39 -11.16
N ASP A 36 -5.70 26.67 -11.01
CA ASP A 36 -5.06 27.70 -11.80
C ASP A 36 -3.54 27.68 -11.54
N GLY A 37 -2.75 27.57 -12.60
CA GLY A 37 -1.28 27.58 -12.53
C GLY A 37 -0.59 26.22 -12.33
N VAL A 38 -1.31 25.09 -12.32
CA VAL A 38 -0.69 23.76 -12.36
C VAL A 38 -0.46 23.36 -13.82
N THR A 39 0.80 23.16 -14.20
CA THR A 39 1.16 22.70 -15.55
C THR A 39 0.90 21.20 -15.70
N SER A 40 0.62 20.75 -16.93
CA SER A 40 0.37 19.33 -17.24
C SER A 40 1.51 18.43 -16.77
N GLN A 41 2.77 18.90 -16.85
CA GLN A 41 3.94 18.17 -16.37
C GLN A 41 3.89 17.88 -14.85
N LYS A 42 3.37 18.80 -14.03
CA LYS A 42 3.22 18.57 -12.58
C LYS A 42 2.15 17.53 -12.28
N VAL A 43 1.07 17.52 -13.07
CA VAL A 43 0.01 16.52 -12.98
C VAL A 43 0.56 15.13 -13.34
N GLU A 44 1.25 15.02 -14.48
CA GLU A 44 1.88 13.77 -14.93
C GLU A 44 2.87 13.21 -13.90
N MET A 45 3.72 14.07 -13.33
CA MET A 45 4.65 13.66 -12.27
C MET A 45 3.91 13.13 -11.03
N MET A 46 2.79 13.76 -10.65
CA MET A 46 1.98 13.32 -9.52
C MET A 46 1.30 11.97 -9.79
N GLU A 47 0.84 11.72 -11.02
CA GLU A 47 0.29 10.43 -11.43
C GLU A 47 1.33 9.31 -11.34
N ILE A 48 2.58 9.56 -11.77
CA ILE A 48 3.68 8.60 -11.61
C ILE A 48 3.90 8.26 -10.13
N ILE A 49 3.85 9.26 -9.24
CA ILE A 49 3.97 9.04 -7.79
C ILE A 49 2.81 8.19 -7.27
N VAL A 50 1.57 8.48 -7.69
CA VAL A 50 0.39 7.68 -7.34
C VAL A 50 0.58 6.23 -7.76
N PHE A 51 1.01 5.97 -9.00
CA PHE A 51 1.29 4.62 -9.47
C PHE A 51 2.37 3.92 -8.65
N ALA A 52 3.47 4.61 -8.32
CA ALA A 52 4.53 4.05 -7.49
C ALA A 52 4.02 3.68 -6.08
N LEU A 53 3.19 4.52 -5.46
CA LEU A 53 2.55 4.24 -4.17
C LEU A 53 1.61 3.03 -4.24
N LEU A 54 0.85 2.89 -5.33
CA LEU A 54 -0.04 1.75 -5.55
C LEU A 54 0.74 0.45 -5.75
N ILE A 55 1.84 0.46 -6.51
CA ILE A 55 2.73 -0.69 -6.67
C ILE A 55 3.31 -1.11 -5.31
N ALA A 56 3.78 -0.15 -4.52
CA ALA A 56 4.28 -0.42 -3.18
C ALA A 56 3.19 -1.00 -2.25
N ALA A 57 1.97 -0.43 -2.28
CA ALA A 57 0.82 -0.92 -1.52
C ALA A 57 0.50 -2.38 -1.89
N PHE A 58 0.45 -2.67 -3.19
CA PHE A 58 0.22 -4.01 -3.71
C PHE A 58 1.30 -5.00 -3.25
N GLY A 59 2.58 -4.59 -3.29
CA GLY A 59 3.69 -5.37 -2.77
C GLY A 59 3.51 -5.74 -1.29
N PHE A 60 3.08 -4.79 -0.45
CA PHE A 60 2.80 -5.06 0.95
C PHE A 60 1.61 -6.00 1.17
N PHE A 61 0.54 -5.87 0.39
CA PHE A 61 -0.60 -6.81 0.47
C PHE A 61 -0.20 -8.22 0.04
N MET A 62 0.58 -8.35 -1.04
CA MET A 62 1.10 -9.65 -1.50
C MET A 62 1.98 -10.30 -0.44
N LEU A 63 2.89 -9.53 0.17
CA LEU A 63 3.79 -10.01 1.22
C LEU A 63 3.00 -10.44 2.46
N SER A 64 2.04 -9.63 2.90
CA SER A 64 1.15 -9.96 4.01
C SER A 64 0.37 -11.25 3.73
N ASN A 65 -0.22 -11.39 2.55
CA ASN A 65 -1.00 -12.57 2.19
C ASN A 65 -0.14 -13.84 2.12
N HIS A 66 1.05 -13.75 1.53
CA HIS A 66 1.99 -14.87 1.45
C HIS A 66 2.40 -15.38 2.83
N PHE A 67 2.80 -14.48 3.73
CA PHE A 67 3.19 -14.88 5.09
C PHE A 67 2.00 -15.31 5.93
N ASN A 68 0.81 -14.73 5.75
CA ASN A 68 -0.39 -15.18 6.45
C ASN A 68 -0.75 -16.62 6.07
N ARG A 69 -0.66 -16.97 4.78
CA ARG A 69 -0.87 -18.35 4.30
C ARG A 69 0.16 -19.32 4.89
N LYS A 70 1.44 -18.94 4.93
CA LYS A 70 2.48 -19.77 5.56
C LYS A 70 2.22 -20.00 7.05
N LEU A 71 1.85 -18.94 7.78
CA LEU A 71 1.52 -19.03 9.20
C LEU A 71 0.30 -19.92 9.47
N GLN A 72 -0.73 -19.84 8.62
CA GLN A 72 -1.91 -20.70 8.75
C GLN A 72 -1.55 -22.17 8.54
N ASN A 73 -0.71 -22.48 7.54
CA ASN A 73 -0.28 -23.85 7.30
C ASN A 73 0.55 -24.41 8.46
N GLU A 74 1.41 -23.61 9.09
CA GLU A 74 2.18 -24.03 10.28
C GLU A 74 1.31 -24.20 11.54
N GLU A 75 0.14 -23.56 11.64
CA GLU A 75 -0.80 -23.74 12.77
C GLU A 75 -1.67 -24.99 12.64
N GLN A 76 -1.70 -25.65 11.47
CA GLN A 76 -2.48 -26.87 11.25
C GLN A 76 -1.69 -28.17 11.48
N PHE A 77 -0.40 -28.08 11.83
CA PHE A 77 0.47 -29.20 12.23
C PHE A 77 0.93 -29.02 13.69
#